data_AF-A0A8H3CYN4-F1
#
_entry.id   AF-A0A8H3CYN4-F1
#
_cell.length_a   1.000
_cell.length_b   1.000
_cell.length_c   1.000
_cell.angle_alpha   90.00
_cell.angle_beta   90.00
_cell.angle_gamma   90.00
#
_symmetry.space_group_name_H-M   'P 1'
#
loop_
_entity.id
_entity.type
_entity.pdbx_description
1 polymer ?
#
loop_
_entity_poly.entity_id
_entity_poly.type
_entity_poly.pdbx_seq_one_letter_code
_entity_poly.pdbx_strand_id
1 'polypeptide(L)'
;MAPRGLSAEEKRVKLTELFHETRDFYQLKELEKLAPKMKGIVSQSVKEVLQSLVDDNLVQMDKIGSSNFFWSFPSARGACVTGNLTSAKEEFIALESKITTLTSEIENESAQREDTEVRRSALAQLARNRATLSELESEMAQYGLADPVVLERKRRAVVLAREAACRWTDNYSVLFSHITKTMGCDASELRGFLGVGEDYEDIE
;
A
#
# COMPACT_ATOMS: atom_id res chain seq x y z
N MET A 1 15.57 -40.62 58.58
CA MET A 1 15.63 -39.28 57.93
C MET A 1 14.96 -39.40 56.59
N ALA A 2 13.92 -38.61 56.32
CA ALA A 2 13.27 -38.59 55.00
C ALA A 2 14.28 -38.09 53.96
N PRO A 3 14.36 -38.70 52.76
CA PRO A 3 15.31 -38.26 51.74
C PRO A 3 14.98 -36.82 51.33
N ARG A 4 16.00 -35.95 51.29
CA ARG A 4 15.86 -34.60 50.73
C ARG A 4 15.33 -34.73 49.30
N GLY A 5 14.20 -34.08 49.01
CA GLY A 5 13.66 -34.03 47.66
C GLY A 5 14.62 -33.30 46.71
N LEU A 6 14.66 -33.71 45.45
CA LEU A 6 15.40 -33.01 44.40
C LEU A 6 14.87 -31.57 44.25
N SER A 7 15.78 -30.61 44.14
CA SER A 7 15.48 -29.22 43.77
C SER A 7 14.98 -29.12 42.32
N ALA A 8 14.42 -27.97 41.96
CA ALA A 8 13.93 -27.73 40.60
C ALA A 8 15.05 -27.91 39.54
N GLU A 9 16.23 -27.35 39.80
CA GLU A 9 17.36 -27.43 38.86
C GLU A 9 17.94 -28.86 38.76
N GLU A 10 18.03 -29.59 39.89
CA GLU A 10 18.46 -30.99 39.86
C GLU A 10 17.49 -31.87 39.06
N LYS A 11 16.18 -31.59 39.08
CA LYS A 11 15.20 -32.29 38.25
C LYS A 11 15.43 -32.00 36.76
N ARG A 12 15.74 -30.76 36.39
CA ARG A 12 16.04 -30.35 35.00
C ARG A 12 17.27 -31.06 34.45
N VAL A 13 18.35 -31.07 35.22
CA VAL A 13 19.58 -31.79 34.87
C VAL A 13 19.30 -33.28 34.69
N LYS A 14 18.68 -33.92 35.68
CA LYS A 14 18.39 -35.36 35.63
C LYS A 14 17.44 -35.78 34.51
N LEU A 15 16.45 -34.95 34.18
CA LEU A 15 15.54 -35.24 33.07
C LEU A 15 16.26 -35.10 31.73
N THR A 16 17.17 -34.12 31.59
CA THR A 16 18.03 -33.97 30.41
C THR A 16 18.99 -35.15 30.26
N GLU A 17 19.63 -35.59 31.36
CA GLU A 17 20.47 -36.79 31.37
C GLU A 17 19.72 -38.03 30.91
N LEU A 18 18.45 -38.19 31.33
CA LEU A 18 17.62 -39.32 30.89
C LEU A 18 17.53 -39.36 29.37
N PHE A 19 17.24 -38.22 28.71
CA PHE A 19 17.22 -38.17 27.25
C PHE A 19 18.60 -38.48 26.63
N HIS A 20 19.68 -38.00 27.23
CA HIS A 20 21.04 -38.16 26.68
C HIS A 20 21.59 -39.59 26.85
N GLU A 21 21.20 -40.27 27.94
CA GLU A 21 21.56 -41.65 28.23
C GLU A 21 20.80 -42.63 27.33
N THR A 22 19.49 -42.44 27.20
CA THR A 22 18.64 -43.37 26.44
C THR A 22 18.66 -43.09 24.95
N ARG A 23 18.88 -41.84 24.54
CA ARG A 23 18.96 -41.39 23.14
C ARG A 23 17.72 -41.78 22.34
N ASP A 24 16.56 -41.66 22.97
CA ASP A 24 15.27 -42.06 22.41
C ASP A 24 14.24 -40.93 22.44
N PHE A 25 13.12 -41.15 21.79
CA PHE A 25 11.97 -40.25 21.72
C PHE A 25 10.90 -40.69 22.70
N TYR A 26 10.30 -39.73 23.39
CA TYR A 26 9.29 -40.04 24.39
C TYR A 26 8.03 -39.20 24.25
N GLN A 27 6.90 -39.80 24.60
CA GLN A 27 5.68 -39.07 24.92
C GLN A 27 5.66 -38.68 26.39
N LEU A 28 4.89 -37.64 26.73
CA LEU A 28 4.74 -37.19 28.12
C LEU A 28 4.36 -38.34 29.08
N LYS A 29 3.43 -39.22 28.67
CA LYS A 29 2.98 -40.37 29.47
C LYS A 29 4.09 -41.39 29.75
N GLU A 30 5.09 -41.48 28.88
CA GLU A 30 6.24 -42.38 29.03
C GLU A 30 7.26 -41.78 29.98
N LEU A 31 7.54 -40.48 29.84
CA LEU A 31 8.40 -39.73 30.75
C LEU A 31 7.84 -39.70 32.18
N GLU A 32 6.53 -39.56 32.35
CA GLU A 32 5.87 -39.62 33.66
C GLU A 32 6.06 -40.95 34.40
N LYS A 33 6.39 -42.04 33.66
CA LYS A 33 6.72 -43.37 34.22
C LYS A 33 8.23 -43.59 34.36
N LEU A 34 9.02 -43.16 33.38
CA LEU A 34 10.47 -43.39 33.33
C LEU A 34 11.25 -42.45 34.24
N ALA A 35 10.88 -41.16 34.30
CA ALA A 35 11.60 -40.16 35.09
C ALA A 35 11.57 -40.43 36.62
N PRO A 36 10.44 -40.87 37.23
CA PRO A 36 10.45 -41.31 38.61
C PRO A 36 11.27 -42.58 38.83
N LYS A 37 11.19 -43.54 37.90
CA LYS A 37 11.83 -44.86 38.04
C LYS A 37 13.35 -44.80 37.91
N MET A 38 13.87 -44.05 36.94
CA MET A 38 15.31 -44.03 36.65
C MET A 38 16.04 -42.90 37.36
N LYS A 39 15.38 -41.74 37.55
CA LYS A 39 16.03 -40.52 38.03
C LYS A 39 15.47 -40.00 39.37
N GLY A 40 14.38 -40.60 39.87
CA GLY A 40 13.77 -40.25 41.15
C GLY A 40 12.99 -38.92 41.13
N ILE A 41 12.60 -38.45 39.95
CA ILE A 41 11.81 -37.22 39.81
C ILE A 41 10.37 -37.51 40.23
N VAL A 42 9.76 -36.64 41.03
CA VAL A 42 8.36 -36.80 41.44
C VAL A 42 7.46 -36.70 40.20
N SER A 43 6.63 -37.72 39.95
CA SER A 43 5.80 -37.86 38.73
C SER A 43 4.98 -36.60 38.42
N GLN A 44 4.36 -35.99 39.44
CA GLN A 44 3.57 -34.76 39.30
C GLN A 44 4.38 -33.55 38.78
N SER A 45 5.70 -33.53 39.00
CA SER A 45 6.59 -32.44 38.55
C SER A 45 7.21 -32.68 37.17
N VAL A 46 7.07 -33.87 36.58
CA VAL A 46 7.71 -34.21 35.30
C VAL A 46 7.24 -33.29 34.18
N LYS A 47 5.93 -33.02 34.11
CA LYS A 47 5.35 -32.14 33.08
C LYS A 47 5.90 -30.72 33.14
N GLU A 48 5.96 -30.12 34.33
CA GLU A 48 6.46 -28.76 34.54
C GLU A 48 7.95 -28.66 34.23
N VAL A 49 8.74 -29.63 34.71
CA VAL A 49 10.19 -29.69 34.43
C VAL A 49 10.44 -29.87 32.93
N LEU A 50 9.69 -30.75 32.26
CA LEU A 50 9.80 -30.95 30.82
C LEU A 50 9.47 -29.67 30.05
N GLN A 51 8.39 -28.98 30.42
CA GLN A 51 8.03 -27.71 29.78
C GLN A 51 9.15 -26.68 29.94
N SER A 52 9.72 -26.53 31.16
CA SER A 52 10.85 -25.62 31.40
C SER A 52 12.12 -25.96 30.59
N LEU A 53 12.30 -27.23 30.18
CA LEU A 53 13.42 -27.63 29.33
C LEU A 53 13.13 -27.38 27.86
N VAL A 54 11.87 -27.49 27.44
CA VAL A 54 11.42 -27.16 26.08
C VAL A 54 11.49 -25.65 25.86
N ASP A 55 11.01 -24.85 26.82
CA ASP A 55 11.02 -23.39 26.75
C ASP A 55 12.46 -22.84 26.61
N ASP A 56 13.42 -23.48 27.29
CA ASP A 56 14.86 -23.13 27.22
C ASP A 56 15.61 -23.82 26.06
N ASN A 57 14.89 -24.49 25.15
CA ASN A 57 15.44 -25.24 24.00
C ASN A 57 16.46 -26.34 24.35
N LEU A 58 16.44 -26.85 25.59
CA LEU A 58 17.26 -27.97 26.04
C LEU A 58 16.67 -29.32 25.65
N VAL A 59 15.35 -29.39 25.50
CA VAL A 59 14.60 -30.54 24.95
C VAL A 59 13.82 -30.05 23.74
N GLN A 60 13.90 -30.80 22.65
CA GLN A 60 13.13 -30.55 21.44
C GLN A 60 11.76 -31.19 21.57
N MET A 61 10.74 -30.52 21.05
CA MET A 61 9.37 -31.01 20.99
C MET A 61 8.85 -30.85 19.57
N ASP A 62 8.20 -31.89 19.06
CA ASP A 62 7.44 -31.80 17.81
C ASP A 62 6.14 -32.59 17.91
N LYS A 63 5.13 -32.13 17.19
CA LYS A 63 3.81 -32.71 17.17
C LYS A 63 3.62 -33.55 15.91
N ILE A 64 3.61 -34.86 16.09
CA ILE A 64 3.42 -35.82 15.01
C ILE A 64 2.03 -36.45 15.17
N GLY A 65 1.12 -36.08 14.27
CA GLY A 65 -0.29 -36.48 14.34
C GLY A 65 -1.00 -35.86 15.55
N SER A 66 -1.59 -36.70 16.40
CA SER A 66 -2.29 -36.27 17.61
C SER A 66 -1.40 -36.16 18.86
N SER A 67 -0.11 -36.51 18.77
CA SER A 67 0.77 -36.67 19.92
C SER A 67 2.00 -35.77 19.84
N ASN A 68 2.43 -35.26 20.99
CA ASN A 68 3.70 -34.54 21.12
C ASN A 68 4.81 -35.53 21.49
N PHE A 69 5.92 -35.44 20.77
CA PHE A 69 7.15 -36.21 21.01
C PHE A 69 8.24 -35.29 21.51
N PHE A 70 9.02 -35.77 22.47
CA PHE A 70 10.09 -35.04 23.13
C PHE A 70 11.39 -35.81 23.00
N TRP A 71 12.49 -35.11 22.71
CA TRP A 71 13.82 -35.71 22.63
C TRP A 71 14.91 -34.67 22.92
N SER A 72 16.07 -35.14 23.35
CA SER A 72 17.27 -34.31 23.46
C SER A 72 18.50 -35.16 23.18
N PHE A 73 19.40 -34.66 22.33
CA PHE A 73 20.66 -35.30 22.01
C PHE A 73 21.83 -34.40 22.44
N PRO A 74 22.95 -34.98 22.94
CA PRO A 74 24.13 -34.22 23.31
C PRO A 74 24.65 -33.30 22.19
N SER A 75 24.53 -33.72 20.92
CA SER A 75 25.01 -32.99 19.75
C SER A 75 24.06 -31.87 19.28
N ALA A 76 22.79 -31.85 19.71
CA ALA A 76 21.78 -30.93 19.19
C ALA A 76 22.12 -29.47 19.48
N ARG A 77 22.61 -29.16 20.70
CA ARG A 77 23.05 -27.80 21.06
C ARG A 77 24.23 -27.34 20.20
N GLY A 78 25.21 -28.21 19.95
CA GLY A 78 26.36 -27.88 19.12
C GLY A 78 25.95 -27.58 17.67
N ALA A 79 25.07 -28.40 17.10
CA ALA A 79 24.56 -28.19 15.75
C ALA A 79 23.76 -26.87 15.63
N CYS A 80 22.88 -26.59 16.60
CA CYS A 80 22.09 -25.35 16.62
C CYS A 80 22.98 -24.10 16.73
N VAL A 81 23.93 -24.09 17.67
CA VAL A 81 24.86 -22.95 17.84
C VAL A 81 25.71 -22.75 16.58
N THR A 82 26.19 -23.83 15.96
CA THR A 82 26.97 -23.74 14.72
C THR A 82 26.13 -23.20 13.56
N GLY A 83 24.88 -23.65 13.42
CA GLY A 83 23.94 -23.14 12.42
C GLY A 83 23.64 -21.64 12.60
N ASN A 84 23.36 -21.22 13.84
CA ASN A 84 23.15 -19.81 14.15
C ASN A 84 24.40 -18.97 13.86
N LEU A 85 25.59 -19.49 14.17
CA LEU A 85 26.85 -18.83 13.86
C LEU A 85 27.08 -18.70 12.35
N THR A 86 26.75 -19.73 11.56
CA THR A 86 26.88 -19.66 10.10
C THR A 86 25.92 -18.65 9.51
N SER A 87 24.65 -18.65 9.91
CA SER A 87 23.66 -17.68 9.44
C SER A 87 24.05 -16.26 9.82
N ALA A 88 24.49 -16.03 11.06
CA ALA A 88 24.94 -14.71 11.50
C ALA A 88 26.18 -14.22 10.71
N LYS A 89 27.11 -15.13 10.34
CA LYS A 89 28.26 -14.79 9.51
C LYS A 89 27.87 -14.45 8.08
N GLU A 90 26.94 -15.19 7.50
CA GLU A 90 26.42 -14.92 6.15
C GLU A 90 25.70 -13.57 6.11
N GLU A 91 24.86 -13.28 7.11
CA GLU A 91 24.21 -11.97 7.27
C GLU A 91 25.22 -10.84 7.44
N PHE A 92 26.26 -11.06 8.25
CA PHE A 92 27.34 -10.08 8.43
C PHE A 92 28.03 -9.74 7.11
N ILE A 93 28.43 -10.75 6.34
CA ILE A 93 29.09 -10.56 5.04
C ILE A 93 28.17 -9.83 4.06
N ALA A 94 26.88 -10.19 4.02
CA ALA A 94 25.90 -9.53 3.15
C ALA A 94 25.70 -8.06 3.54
N LEU A 95 25.64 -7.75 4.84
CA LEU A 95 25.54 -6.38 5.32
C LEU A 95 26.80 -5.56 5.04
N GLU A 96 27.98 -6.15 5.21
CA GLU A 96 29.26 -5.52 4.89
C GLU A 96 29.36 -5.17 3.39
N SER A 97 28.95 -6.10 2.51
CA SER A 97 28.88 -5.81 1.08
C SER A 97 27.88 -4.69 0.78
N LYS A 98 26.74 -4.67 1.45
CA LYS A 98 25.73 -3.62 1.25
C LYS A 98 26.23 -2.25 1.72
N ILE A 99 26.93 -2.20 2.85
CA ILE A 99 27.54 -0.96 3.36
C ILE A 99 28.57 -0.42 2.38
N THR A 100 29.44 -1.28 1.86
CA THR A 100 30.48 -0.85 0.90
C THR A 100 29.86 -0.34 -0.42
N THR A 101 28.85 -1.02 -0.97
CA THR A 101 28.11 -0.54 -2.15
C THR A 101 27.44 0.81 -1.89
N LEU A 102 26.65 0.93 -0.81
CA LEU A 102 25.93 2.17 -0.50
C LEU A 102 26.88 3.33 -0.23
N THR A 103 28.02 3.08 0.41
CA THR A 103 29.01 4.12 0.69
C THR A 103 29.62 4.64 -0.61
N SER A 104 29.96 3.75 -1.56
CA SER A 104 30.44 4.15 -2.87
C SER A 104 29.38 4.93 -3.68
N GLU A 105 28.11 4.53 -3.60
CA GLU A 105 27.01 5.27 -4.24
C GLU A 105 26.83 6.67 -3.64
N ILE A 106 26.89 6.79 -2.32
CA ILE A 106 26.82 8.09 -1.62
C ILE A 106 28.00 8.98 -2.03
N GLU A 107 29.22 8.44 -2.07
CA GLU A 107 30.40 9.18 -2.49
C GLU A 107 30.25 9.69 -3.93
N ASN A 108 29.83 8.83 -4.86
CA ASN A 108 29.59 9.22 -6.26
C ASN A 108 28.52 10.31 -6.40
N GLU A 109 27.39 10.18 -5.69
CA GLU A 109 26.31 11.17 -5.72
C GLU A 109 26.72 12.50 -5.04
N SER A 110 27.50 12.43 -3.96
CA SER A 110 28.01 13.61 -3.28
C SER A 110 28.99 14.40 -4.16
N ALA A 111 29.83 13.70 -4.94
CA ALA A 111 30.74 14.32 -5.90
C ALA A 111 30.00 14.95 -7.09
N GLN A 112 28.86 14.41 -7.51
CA GLN A 112 28.03 15.02 -8.57
C GLN A 112 27.19 16.19 -8.06
N ARG A 113 26.85 16.20 -6.77
CA ARG A 113 25.94 17.18 -6.14
C ARG A 113 26.68 18.06 -5.14
N GLU A 114 27.90 18.46 -5.49
CA GLU A 114 28.70 19.33 -4.65
C GLU A 114 27.94 20.59 -4.23
N ASP A 115 27.99 20.89 -2.94
CA ASP A 115 27.31 22.02 -2.34
C ASP A 115 28.11 23.31 -2.60
N THR A 116 27.96 23.82 -3.82
CA THR A 116 28.56 25.08 -4.27
C THR A 116 27.56 26.23 -4.18
N GLU A 117 28.06 27.46 -4.03
CA GLU A 117 27.21 28.66 -4.02
C GLU A 117 26.41 28.82 -5.32
N VAL A 118 26.99 28.38 -6.45
CA VAL A 118 26.31 28.34 -7.75
C VAL A 118 25.13 27.37 -7.72
N ARG A 119 25.29 26.18 -7.14
CA ARG A 119 24.20 25.21 -6.99
C ARG A 119 23.10 25.74 -6.07
N ARG A 120 23.46 26.33 -4.93
CA ARG A 120 22.51 26.91 -3.97
C ARG A 120 21.68 28.02 -4.61
N SER A 121 22.33 28.94 -5.32
CA SER A 121 21.65 30.03 -6.03
C SER A 121 20.76 29.51 -7.18
N ALA A 122 21.21 28.52 -7.96
CA ALA A 122 20.41 27.89 -9.01
C ALA A 122 19.16 27.17 -8.44
N LEU A 123 19.30 26.46 -7.31
CA LEU A 123 18.17 25.82 -6.63
C LEU A 123 17.18 26.85 -6.07
N ALA A 124 17.67 27.97 -5.52
CA ALA A 124 16.83 29.07 -5.07
C ALA A 124 16.08 29.73 -6.23
N GLN A 125 16.74 29.94 -7.38
CA GLN A 125 16.11 30.44 -8.60
C GLN A 125 15.04 29.47 -9.13
N LEU A 126 15.35 28.17 -9.16
CA LEU A 126 14.39 27.14 -9.56
C LEU A 126 13.13 27.16 -8.67
N ALA A 127 13.31 27.30 -7.35
CA ALA A 127 12.20 27.39 -6.42
C ALA A 127 11.33 28.63 -6.67
N ARG A 128 11.95 29.79 -6.90
CA ARG A 128 11.24 31.03 -7.24
C ARG A 128 10.47 30.88 -8.56
N ASN A 129 11.13 30.37 -9.60
CA ASN A 129 10.50 30.19 -10.91
C ASN A 129 9.31 29.23 -10.86
N ARG A 130 9.39 28.16 -10.06
CA ARG A 130 8.26 27.24 -9.84
C ARG A 130 7.09 27.92 -9.15
N ALA A 131 7.35 28.76 -8.14
CA ALA A 131 6.31 29.53 -7.48
C ALA A 131 5.63 30.51 -8.46
N THR A 132 6.44 31.29 -9.21
CA THR A 132 5.92 32.22 -10.23
C THR A 132 5.13 31.49 -11.32
N LEU A 133 5.61 30.33 -11.79
CA LEU A 133 4.90 29.54 -12.79
C LEU A 133 3.53 29.09 -12.26
N SER A 134 3.45 28.61 -11.02
CA SER A 134 2.17 28.23 -10.41
C SER A 134 1.22 29.41 -10.22
N GLU A 135 1.73 30.59 -9.89
CA GLU A 135 0.93 31.82 -9.80
C GLU A 135 0.37 32.21 -11.18
N LEU A 136 1.21 32.20 -12.21
CA LEU A 136 0.81 32.51 -13.58
C LEU A 136 -0.18 31.49 -14.14
N GLU A 137 0.00 30.20 -13.87
CA GLU A 137 -0.95 29.16 -14.28
C GLU A 137 -2.32 29.36 -13.60
N SER A 138 -2.33 29.71 -12.31
CA SER A 138 -3.55 30.05 -11.58
C SER A 138 -4.24 31.29 -12.17
N GLU A 139 -3.47 32.33 -12.50
CA GLU A 139 -3.98 33.52 -13.15
C GLU A 139 -4.54 33.20 -14.55
N MET A 140 -3.81 32.44 -15.37
CA MET A 140 -4.29 32.00 -16.69
C MET A 140 -5.57 31.17 -16.61
N ALA A 141 -5.71 30.32 -15.59
CA ALA A 141 -6.93 29.55 -15.38
C ALA A 141 -8.15 30.46 -15.14
N GLN A 142 -7.98 31.61 -14.49
CA GLN A 142 -9.06 32.60 -14.31
C GLN A 142 -9.51 33.19 -15.66
N TYR A 143 -8.58 33.36 -16.60
CA TYR A 143 -8.88 33.84 -17.95
C TYR A 143 -9.36 32.76 -18.92
N GLY A 144 -9.58 31.52 -18.47
CA GLY A 144 -10.01 30.41 -19.33
C GLY A 144 -11.34 30.65 -20.08
N LEU A 145 -12.22 31.52 -19.55
CA LEU A 145 -13.46 31.93 -20.23
C LEU A 145 -13.24 32.98 -21.33
N ALA A 146 -12.09 33.65 -21.33
CA ALA A 146 -11.71 34.74 -22.22
C ALA A 146 -10.62 34.33 -23.23
N ASP A 147 -10.52 33.03 -23.56
CA ASP A 147 -9.67 32.57 -24.66
C ASP A 147 -10.09 33.28 -25.96
N PRO A 148 -9.21 34.09 -26.59
CA PRO A 148 -9.52 34.83 -27.80
C PRO A 148 -10.04 33.94 -28.93
N VAL A 149 -9.55 32.70 -29.05
CA VAL A 149 -9.98 31.76 -30.09
C VAL A 149 -11.39 31.27 -29.82
N VAL A 150 -11.72 30.94 -28.56
CA VAL A 150 -13.08 30.53 -28.16
C VAL A 150 -14.05 31.70 -28.30
N LEU A 151 -13.64 32.91 -27.92
CA LEU A 151 -14.45 34.11 -28.04
C LEU A 151 -14.78 34.44 -29.50
N GLU A 152 -13.78 34.40 -30.39
CA GLU A 152 -13.97 34.63 -31.82
C GLU A 152 -14.87 33.55 -32.46
N ARG A 153 -14.72 32.28 -32.06
CA ARG A 153 -15.63 31.21 -32.50
C ARG A 153 -17.07 31.47 -32.07
N LYS A 154 -17.28 31.89 -30.81
CA LYS A 154 -18.62 32.24 -30.30
C LYS A 154 -19.21 33.43 -31.04
N ARG A 155 -18.41 34.49 -31.28
CA ARG A 155 -18.85 35.67 -32.06
C ARG A 155 -19.32 35.27 -33.47
N ARG A 156 -18.53 34.47 -34.18
CA ARG A 156 -18.92 33.96 -35.52
C ARG A 156 -20.17 33.09 -35.46
N ALA A 157 -20.28 32.21 -34.46
CA ALA A 157 -21.46 31.37 -34.29
C ALA A 157 -22.73 32.20 -34.03
N VAL A 158 -22.63 33.28 -33.24
CA VAL A 158 -23.76 34.21 -33.00
C VAL A 158 -24.19 34.90 -34.30
N VAL A 159 -23.24 35.38 -35.12
CA VAL A 159 -23.55 35.99 -36.41
C VAL A 159 -24.28 35.00 -37.33
N LEU A 160 -23.75 33.78 -37.49
CA LEU A 160 -24.37 32.75 -38.32
C LEU A 160 -25.75 32.32 -37.79
N ALA A 161 -25.90 32.20 -36.47
CA ALA A 161 -27.17 31.86 -35.85
C ALA A 161 -28.21 32.95 -36.06
N ARG A 162 -27.81 34.23 -35.96
CA ARG A 162 -28.67 35.38 -36.24
C ARG A 162 -29.11 35.40 -37.70
N GLU A 163 -28.16 35.28 -38.65
CA GLU A 163 -28.48 35.23 -40.08
C GLU A 163 -29.42 34.07 -40.41
N ALA A 164 -29.22 32.91 -39.78
CA ALA A 164 -30.11 31.77 -39.95
C ALA A 164 -31.50 32.04 -39.38
N ALA A 165 -31.60 32.64 -38.19
CA ALA A 165 -32.86 33.00 -37.56
C ALA A 165 -33.66 33.99 -38.42
N CYS A 166 -33.05 35.10 -38.86
CA CYS A 166 -33.69 36.07 -39.75
C CYS A 166 -34.15 35.42 -41.06
N ARG A 167 -33.33 34.56 -41.68
CA ARG A 167 -33.72 33.82 -42.89
C ARG A 167 -34.95 32.94 -42.66
N TRP A 168 -35.06 32.28 -41.51
CA TRP A 168 -36.23 31.47 -41.19
C TRP A 168 -37.46 32.33 -40.87
N THR A 169 -37.27 33.51 -40.25
CA THR A 169 -38.33 34.51 -40.07
C THR A 169 -38.86 35.05 -41.39
N ASP A 170 -37.99 35.35 -42.35
CA ASP A 170 -38.36 35.72 -43.72
C ASP A 170 -39.14 34.61 -44.41
N ASN A 171 -38.62 33.38 -44.37
CA ASN A 171 -39.28 32.21 -44.97
C ASN A 171 -40.68 31.98 -44.37
N TYR A 172 -40.79 32.10 -43.05
CA TYR A 172 -42.07 32.04 -42.34
C TYR A 172 -43.01 33.13 -42.85
N SER A 173 -42.57 34.38 -42.91
CA SER A 173 -43.39 35.52 -43.34
C SER A 173 -43.90 35.37 -44.78
N VAL A 174 -43.06 34.86 -45.69
CA VAL A 174 -43.44 34.59 -47.08
C VAL A 174 -44.49 33.49 -47.17
N LEU A 175 -44.27 32.35 -46.50
CA LEU A 175 -45.21 31.23 -46.48
C LEU A 175 -46.53 31.62 -45.82
N PHE A 176 -46.47 32.35 -44.70
CA PHE A 176 -47.63 32.86 -43.99
C PHE A 176 -48.48 33.77 -44.89
N SER A 177 -47.85 34.71 -45.60
CA SER A 177 -48.52 35.60 -46.57
C SER A 177 -49.14 34.82 -47.73
N HIS A 178 -48.45 33.77 -48.23
CA HIS A 178 -48.95 32.96 -49.33
C HIS A 178 -50.16 32.10 -48.92
N ILE A 179 -50.11 31.44 -47.76
CA ILE A 179 -51.20 30.59 -47.25
C ILE A 179 -52.44 31.43 -46.97
N THR A 180 -52.29 32.54 -46.24
CA THR A 180 -53.42 33.44 -45.93
C THR A 180 -54.09 33.99 -47.19
N LYS A 181 -53.30 34.36 -48.22
CA LYS A 181 -53.83 34.86 -49.51
C LYS A 181 -54.44 33.78 -50.40
N THR A 182 -53.84 32.60 -50.47
CA THR A 182 -54.22 31.56 -51.45
C THR A 182 -55.32 30.64 -50.92
N MET A 183 -55.28 30.33 -49.62
CA MET A 183 -56.23 29.42 -48.97
C MET A 183 -57.35 30.16 -48.23
N GLY A 184 -57.26 31.50 -48.09
CA GLY A 184 -58.27 32.31 -47.41
C GLY A 184 -58.35 32.08 -45.91
N CYS A 185 -57.30 31.51 -45.29
CA CYS A 185 -57.24 31.26 -43.86
C CYS A 185 -57.13 32.56 -43.06
N ASP A 186 -57.83 32.63 -41.92
CA ASP A 186 -57.67 33.74 -40.98
C ASP A 186 -56.25 33.76 -40.39
N ALA A 187 -55.66 34.95 -40.36
CA ALA A 187 -54.27 35.14 -39.93
C ALA A 187 -54.09 34.92 -38.41
N SER A 188 -55.10 35.22 -37.60
CA SER A 188 -55.04 35.03 -36.14
C SER A 188 -55.18 33.55 -35.79
N GLU A 189 -56.10 32.84 -36.45
CA GLU A 189 -56.26 31.39 -36.29
C GLU A 189 -55.01 30.62 -36.71
N LEU A 190 -54.39 30.99 -37.84
CA LEU A 190 -53.17 30.34 -38.32
C LEU A 190 -51.98 30.57 -37.37
N ARG A 191 -51.81 31.79 -36.85
CA ARG A 191 -50.78 32.07 -35.83
C ARG A 191 -51.01 31.29 -34.55
N GLY A 192 -52.27 31.25 -34.07
CA GLY A 192 -52.65 30.46 -32.90
C GLY A 192 -52.37 28.97 -33.08
N PHE A 193 -52.62 28.42 -34.28
CA PHE A 193 -52.32 27.03 -34.60
C PHE A 193 -50.81 26.73 -34.62
N LEU A 194 -49.99 27.64 -35.20
CA LEU A 194 -48.54 27.48 -35.27
C LEU A 194 -47.81 27.84 -33.96
N GLY A 195 -48.52 28.41 -32.98
CA GLY A 195 -47.94 28.88 -31.72
C GLY A 195 -47.01 30.08 -31.88
N VAL A 196 -47.27 30.93 -32.87
CA VAL A 196 -46.44 32.11 -33.18
C VAL A 196 -47.10 33.37 -32.65
N GLY A 197 -46.36 34.16 -31.86
CA GLY A 197 -46.82 35.45 -31.31
C GLY A 197 -47.05 36.51 -32.39
N GLU A 198 -47.81 37.55 -32.06
CA GLU A 198 -48.03 38.69 -32.96
C GLU A 198 -46.78 39.57 -33.12
N ASP A 199 -45.89 39.52 -32.13
CA ASP A 199 -44.58 40.18 -32.04
C ASP A 199 -43.44 39.36 -32.66
N TYR A 200 -43.76 38.31 -33.42
CA TYR A 200 -42.75 37.48 -34.08
C TYR A 200 -42.11 38.24 -35.24
N GLU A 201 -40.93 38.80 -34.97
CA GLU A 201 -40.12 39.58 -35.90
C GLU A 201 -38.64 39.12 -35.87
N ASP A 202 -37.80 39.80 -36.63
CA ASP A 202 -36.37 39.53 -36.65
C ASP A 202 -35.69 39.82 -35.31
N ILE A 203 -34.62 39.07 -35.04
CA ILE A 203 -33.78 39.28 -33.85
C ILE A 203 -32.82 40.47 -34.12
N GLU A 204 -32.89 41.50 -33.25
CA GLU A 204 -32.02 42.69 -33.27
C GLU A 204 -30.54 42.41 -32.96
#